data_AF-A0A0B7JX77-F1
#
_entry.id   AF-A0A0B7JX77-F1
#
_cell.length_a   1.000
_cell.length_b   1.000
_cell.length_c   1.000
_cell.angle_alpha   90.00
_cell.angle_beta   90.00
_cell.angle_gamma   90.00
#
_symmetry.space_group_name_H-M   'P 1'
#
loop_
_entity.id
_entity.type
_entity.pdbx_description
1 polymer ?
#
loop_
_entity_poly.entity_id
_entity_poly.type
_entity_poly.pdbx_seq_one_letter_code
_entity_poly.pdbx_strand_id
1 'polypeptide(L)'
;MAPPAAAAASADLLGLLEAALPQDSRQALRSSVLPALLDALNVDVAAENLIRDALARCPSVVTATSEEDPVEKPVQHLNGASQHSPEQPSPESSSSAAAAAASSETYTVGLTDDGVRTCQVVRSQVRLTNSIDGVRYFAPANLRAAAESPQYMALVSHYIQSKYTLRYSGGLVPDLGHILVKGHGIYVSPTTEASKAKLRRLFELCPVALVMECAGGAAIDTADGVDILQRPLENADERGGLACGNLEEIEVAKKMLLGISK
;
A
#
# COMPACT_ATOMS: atom_id res chain seq x y z
N MET A 1 13.12 13.14 -25.94
CA MET A 1 12.98 11.74 -26.39
C MET A 1 14.17 10.99 -25.82
N ALA A 2 13.96 10.25 -24.74
CA ALA A 2 14.98 9.34 -24.16
C ALA A 2 14.24 8.06 -23.79
N PRO A 3 14.67 6.93 -24.35
CA PRO A 3 15.34 5.92 -23.52
C PRO A 3 16.56 5.28 -24.23
N PRO A 4 17.39 4.45 -23.55
CA PRO A 4 17.51 4.26 -22.10
C PRO A 4 18.97 4.26 -21.58
N ALA A 5 19.23 4.88 -20.43
CA ALA A 5 20.46 4.64 -19.66
C ALA A 5 20.53 3.21 -19.08
N ALA A 6 19.38 2.53 -18.93
CA ALA A 6 19.31 1.15 -18.44
C ALA A 6 19.83 0.12 -19.47
N ALA A 7 19.62 0.33 -20.77
CA ALA A 7 20.19 -0.56 -21.80
C ALA A 7 21.72 -0.40 -21.90
N ALA A 8 22.23 0.82 -21.72
CA ALA A 8 23.67 1.09 -21.70
C ALA A 8 24.39 0.38 -20.54
N ALA A 9 23.81 0.40 -19.33
CA ALA A 9 24.37 -0.32 -18.18
C ALA A 9 24.37 -1.85 -18.36
N SER A 10 23.35 -2.41 -19.01
CA SER A 10 23.30 -3.85 -19.32
C SER A 10 24.34 -4.27 -20.37
N ALA A 11 24.64 -3.40 -21.35
CA ALA A 11 25.60 -3.66 -22.41
C ALA A 11 27.05 -3.64 -21.89
N ASP A 12 27.37 -2.74 -20.95
CA ASP A 12 28.69 -2.68 -20.31
C ASP A 12 28.99 -3.89 -19.42
N LEU A 13 27.99 -4.35 -18.64
CA LEU A 13 28.17 -5.55 -17.82
C LEU A 13 28.32 -6.81 -18.67
N LEU A 14 27.53 -6.94 -19.75
CA LEU A 14 27.65 -8.02 -20.73
C LEU A 14 29.02 -7.99 -21.43
N GLY A 15 29.49 -6.82 -21.85
CA GLY A 15 30.80 -6.68 -22.50
C GLY A 15 31.97 -7.01 -21.57
N LEU A 16 31.89 -6.61 -20.29
CA LEU A 16 32.86 -6.97 -19.25
C LEU A 16 32.87 -8.48 -18.95
N LEU A 17 31.70 -9.09 -18.82
CA LEU A 17 31.56 -10.53 -18.60
C LEU A 17 32.03 -11.33 -19.82
N GLU A 18 31.80 -10.83 -21.04
CA GLU A 18 32.31 -11.43 -22.27
C GLU A 18 33.83 -11.34 -22.39
N ALA A 19 34.45 -10.22 -22.01
CA ALA A 19 35.90 -10.07 -22.03
C ALA A 19 36.62 -10.91 -20.95
N ALA A 20 35.98 -11.10 -19.78
CA ALA A 20 36.59 -11.76 -18.63
C ALA A 20 36.38 -13.28 -18.57
N LEU A 21 35.33 -13.83 -19.20
CA LEU A 21 34.98 -15.25 -19.09
C LEU A 21 35.24 -16.04 -20.40
N PRO A 22 35.85 -17.24 -20.32
CA PRO A 22 35.98 -18.16 -21.45
C PRO A 22 34.62 -18.49 -22.09
N GLN A 23 34.58 -18.73 -23.41
CA GLN A 23 33.32 -18.96 -24.15
C GLN A 23 32.43 -20.05 -23.51
N ASP A 24 33.03 -21.14 -23.02
CA ASP A 24 32.31 -22.24 -22.38
C ASP A 24 31.63 -21.83 -21.06
N SER A 25 32.20 -20.86 -20.36
CA SER A 25 31.63 -20.29 -19.13
C SER A 25 30.50 -19.29 -19.41
N ARG A 26 30.43 -18.71 -20.62
CA ARG A 26 29.38 -17.75 -20.99
C ARG A 26 28.01 -18.41 -21.18
N GLN A 27 27.97 -19.65 -21.64
CA GLN A 27 26.72 -20.40 -21.76
C GLN A 27 26.17 -20.75 -20.37
N ALA A 28 27.01 -21.26 -19.48
CA ALA A 28 26.64 -21.53 -18.09
C ALA A 28 26.21 -20.25 -17.35
N LEU A 29 26.90 -19.13 -17.59
CA LEU A 29 26.52 -17.83 -17.02
C LEU A 29 25.11 -17.41 -17.46
N ARG A 30 24.78 -17.54 -18.76
CA ARG A 30 23.48 -17.17 -19.33
C ARG A 30 22.35 -18.13 -18.94
N SER A 31 22.63 -19.43 -18.89
CA SER A 31 21.59 -20.45 -18.67
C SER A 31 21.36 -20.79 -17.20
N SER A 32 22.28 -20.47 -16.29
CA SER A 32 22.15 -20.83 -14.87
C SER A 32 22.44 -19.67 -13.91
N VAL A 33 23.56 -18.97 -14.07
CA VAL A 33 24.00 -17.99 -13.06
C VAL A 33 23.17 -16.70 -13.12
N LEU A 34 22.93 -16.15 -14.30
CA LEU A 34 22.12 -14.95 -14.46
C LEU A 34 20.66 -15.18 -14.02
N PRO A 35 19.96 -16.25 -14.45
CA PRO A 35 18.63 -16.56 -13.91
C PRO A 35 18.62 -16.69 -12.39
N ALA A 36 19.57 -17.44 -11.81
CA ALA A 36 19.64 -17.60 -10.36
C ALA A 36 19.94 -16.29 -9.61
N LEU A 37 20.77 -15.40 -10.17
CA LEU A 37 21.03 -14.07 -9.61
C LEU A 37 19.80 -13.15 -9.74
N LEU A 38 19.09 -13.19 -10.86
CA LEU A 38 17.85 -12.45 -11.05
C LEU A 38 16.78 -12.93 -10.06
N ASP A 39 16.63 -14.24 -9.87
CA ASP A 39 15.71 -14.82 -8.88
C ASP A 39 16.11 -14.46 -7.46
N ALA A 40 17.40 -14.51 -7.12
CA ALA A 40 17.89 -14.12 -5.79
C ALA A 40 17.71 -12.63 -5.48
N LEU A 41 17.63 -11.78 -6.52
CA LEU A 41 17.37 -10.34 -6.41
C LEU A 41 15.88 -10.00 -6.57
N ASN A 42 15.03 -11.00 -6.82
CA ASN A 42 13.59 -10.80 -6.94
C ASN A 42 12.98 -10.66 -5.53
N VAL A 43 13.06 -9.42 -5.02
CA VAL A 43 12.60 -9.07 -3.68
C VAL A 43 11.11 -9.36 -3.47
N ASP A 44 10.30 -9.30 -4.54
CA ASP A 44 8.86 -9.55 -4.48
C ASP A 44 8.59 -11.04 -4.22
N VAL A 45 9.25 -11.93 -4.97
CA VAL A 45 9.17 -13.39 -4.75
C VAL A 45 9.72 -13.77 -3.38
N ALA A 46 10.84 -13.16 -2.96
CA ALA A 46 11.41 -13.42 -1.64
C ALA A 46 10.47 -12.99 -0.50
N ALA A 47 9.85 -11.79 -0.61
CA ALA A 47 8.90 -11.28 0.36
C ALA A 47 7.64 -12.15 0.42
N GLU A 48 7.08 -12.51 -0.73
CA GLU A 48 5.91 -13.38 -0.85
C GLU A 48 6.13 -14.73 -0.16
N ASN A 49 7.27 -15.38 -0.43
CA ASN A 49 7.60 -16.66 0.21
C ASN A 49 7.73 -16.53 1.73
N LEU A 50 8.39 -15.48 2.23
CA LEU A 50 8.53 -15.22 3.66
C LEU A 50 7.17 -14.99 4.34
N ILE A 51 6.27 -14.27 3.68
CA ILE A 51 4.91 -14.03 4.16
C ILE A 51 4.14 -15.36 4.19
N ARG A 52 4.13 -16.13 3.10
CA ARG A 52 3.44 -17.43 3.04
C ARG A 52 3.94 -18.41 4.09
N ASP A 53 5.25 -18.47 4.31
CA ASP A 53 5.85 -19.28 5.37
C ASP A 53 5.37 -18.85 6.76
N ALA A 54 5.23 -17.54 7.00
CA ALA A 54 4.68 -17.01 8.24
C ALA A 54 3.20 -17.36 8.42
N LEU A 55 2.40 -17.26 7.36
CA LEU A 55 0.98 -17.64 7.37
C LEU A 55 0.80 -19.14 7.64
N ALA A 56 1.64 -20.00 7.05
CA ALA A 56 1.63 -21.45 7.29
C ALA A 56 1.85 -21.82 8.77
N ARG A 57 2.59 -21.00 9.50
CA ARG A 57 2.83 -21.15 10.96
C ARG A 57 1.72 -20.55 11.84
N CYS A 58 0.72 -19.90 11.27
CA CYS A 58 -0.39 -19.28 11.99
C CYS A 58 -1.68 -20.09 11.81
N PRO A 59 -2.08 -20.94 12.77
CA PRO A 59 -3.25 -21.83 12.61
C PRO A 59 -4.58 -21.09 12.44
N SER A 60 -4.64 -19.80 12.79
CA SER A 60 -5.85 -18.98 12.66
C SER A 60 -6.08 -18.46 11.24
N VAL A 61 -5.10 -18.54 10.34
CA VAL A 61 -5.23 -18.08 8.95
C VAL A 61 -5.55 -19.26 8.04
N VAL A 62 -6.80 -19.39 7.62
CA VAL A 62 -7.27 -20.53 6.82
C VAL A 62 -7.00 -20.34 5.32
N THR A 63 -7.14 -19.12 4.83
CA THR A 63 -6.96 -18.75 3.42
C THR A 63 -6.07 -17.51 3.29
N ALA A 64 -5.39 -17.39 2.15
CA ALA A 64 -4.56 -16.24 1.82
C ALA A 64 -4.61 -15.93 0.33
N THR A 65 -4.45 -14.66 -0.01
CA THR A 65 -4.34 -14.13 -1.38
C THR A 65 -3.30 -13.02 -1.37
N SER A 66 -2.68 -12.74 -2.52
CA SER A 66 -1.58 -11.78 -2.65
C SER A 66 -1.66 -11.01 -3.96
N GLU A 67 -0.95 -9.89 -4.05
CA GLU A 67 -0.84 -9.10 -5.28
C GLU A 67 -0.21 -9.90 -6.45
N GLU A 68 0.73 -10.80 -6.11
CA GLU A 68 1.46 -11.65 -7.06
C GLU A 68 0.66 -12.89 -7.50
N ASP A 69 -0.35 -13.26 -6.72
CA ASP A 69 -1.23 -14.41 -6.93
C ASP A 69 -2.62 -14.06 -6.38
N PRO A 70 -3.44 -13.31 -7.16
CA PRO A 70 -4.72 -12.73 -6.74
C PRO A 70 -5.85 -13.76 -6.73
N VAL A 71 -5.55 -14.97 -6.25
CA VAL A 71 -6.48 -16.08 -6.08
C VAL A 71 -6.43 -16.50 -4.63
N GLU A 72 -7.58 -16.48 -3.97
CA GLU A 72 -7.69 -16.97 -2.60
C GLU A 72 -7.43 -18.48 -2.56
N LYS A 73 -6.42 -18.87 -1.77
CA LYS A 73 -5.97 -20.26 -1.64
C LYS A 73 -5.94 -20.68 -0.17
N PRO A 74 -6.26 -21.95 0.14
CA PRO A 74 -6.04 -22.49 1.48
C PRO A 74 -4.57 -22.41 1.88
N VAL A 75 -4.32 -22.05 3.15
CA VAL A 75 -2.97 -22.07 3.73
C VAL A 75 -2.60 -23.52 4.08
N GLN A 76 -1.45 -23.97 3.60
CA GLN A 76 -0.92 -25.28 3.95
C GLN A 76 -0.17 -25.19 5.27
N HIS A 77 -0.85 -25.54 6.37
CA HIS A 77 -0.22 -25.53 7.69
C HIS A 77 0.82 -26.64 7.84
N LEU A 78 1.92 -26.32 8.53
CA LEU A 78 2.90 -27.32 8.93
C LEU A 78 2.23 -28.29 9.92
N ASN A 79 2.16 -29.58 9.57
CA ASN A 79 1.54 -30.62 10.41
C ASN A 79 2.31 -30.77 11.74
N GLY A 80 1.93 -29.96 12.73
CA GLY A 80 2.19 -30.16 14.15
C GLY A 80 0.87 -30.43 14.85
N ALA A 81 0.75 -31.61 15.46
CA ALA A 81 -0.50 -32.14 16.00
C ALA A 81 -1.17 -31.22 17.03
N SER A 82 -2.39 -30.79 16.72
CA SER A 82 -3.54 -30.79 17.62
C SER A 82 -4.81 -30.52 16.82
N GLN A 83 -5.57 -31.59 16.54
CA GLN A 83 -6.96 -31.45 16.12
C GLN A 83 -7.73 -30.82 17.29
N HIS A 84 -7.96 -29.51 17.24
CA HIS A 84 -9.04 -28.95 18.04
C HIS A 84 -10.29 -29.02 17.17
N SER A 85 -11.14 -30.00 17.49
CA SER A 85 -12.48 -30.09 16.91
C SER A 85 -13.21 -28.77 17.15
N PRO A 86 -13.97 -28.24 16.19
CA PRO A 86 -14.80 -27.08 16.43
C PRO A 86 -15.85 -27.46 17.48
N GLU A 87 -15.74 -26.90 18.68
CA GLU A 87 -16.79 -26.96 19.68
C GLU A 87 -17.98 -26.16 19.12
N GLN A 88 -19.13 -26.83 18.91
CA GLN A 88 -20.33 -26.16 18.41
C GLN A 88 -20.76 -25.09 19.42
N PRO A 89 -21.03 -23.85 18.99
CA PRO A 89 -21.54 -22.85 19.91
C PRO A 89 -22.97 -23.24 20.31
N SER A 90 -23.18 -23.43 21.62
CA SER A 90 -24.51 -23.56 22.22
C SER A 90 -25.32 -22.27 22.05
N PRO A 91 -26.65 -22.35 21.92
CA PRO A 91 -27.48 -21.19 21.67
C PRO A 91 -27.68 -20.43 22.99
N GLU A 92 -26.86 -19.42 23.25
CA GLU A 92 -27.13 -18.47 24.33
C GLU A 92 -27.70 -17.16 23.81
N SER A 93 -28.68 -16.71 24.57
CA SER A 93 -29.64 -15.65 24.34
C SER A 93 -29.08 -14.34 23.80
N SER A 94 -29.81 -13.80 22.83
CA SER A 94 -29.84 -12.39 22.45
C SER A 94 -29.82 -11.46 23.67
N SER A 95 -28.69 -10.79 23.89
CA SER A 95 -28.68 -9.49 24.54
C SER A 95 -28.04 -8.51 23.57
N SER A 96 -28.77 -7.42 23.28
CA SER A 96 -28.29 -6.35 22.42
C SER A 96 -27.11 -5.66 23.10
N ALA A 97 -25.90 -6.11 22.80
CA ALA A 97 -24.71 -5.33 23.06
C ALA A 97 -24.76 -4.14 22.09
N ALA A 98 -25.25 -3.00 22.59
CA ALA A 98 -24.94 -1.73 21.98
C ALA A 98 -23.43 -1.68 21.81
N ALA A 99 -22.96 -1.74 20.57
CA ALA A 99 -21.55 -1.63 20.24
C ALA A 99 -21.09 -0.25 20.72
N ALA A 100 -20.54 -0.20 21.93
CA ALA A 100 -19.72 0.92 22.34
C ALA A 100 -18.63 1.05 21.27
N ALA A 101 -18.61 2.19 20.57
CA ALA A 101 -17.64 2.45 19.53
C ALA A 101 -16.24 2.24 20.13
N ALA A 102 -15.61 1.11 19.80
CA ALA A 102 -14.27 0.81 20.26
C ALA A 102 -13.35 1.91 19.75
N SER A 103 -12.64 2.59 20.65
CA SER A 103 -11.64 3.57 20.26
C SER A 103 -10.55 2.85 19.47
N SER A 104 -10.48 3.10 18.16
CA SER A 104 -9.42 2.54 17.33
C SER A 104 -8.07 3.13 17.76
N GLU A 105 -7.05 2.27 17.84
CA GLU A 105 -5.68 2.70 18.14
C GLU A 105 -4.72 2.27 17.04
N THR A 106 -3.99 3.25 16.49
CA THR A 106 -2.88 3.02 15.57
C THR A 106 -1.57 3.24 16.32
N TYR A 107 -0.61 2.32 16.16
CA TYR A 107 0.72 2.39 16.75
C TYR A 107 1.79 2.11 15.68
N THR A 108 3.04 2.50 15.96
CA THR A 108 4.19 2.16 15.12
C THR A 108 5.04 1.12 15.83
N VAL A 109 5.36 0.04 15.11
CA VAL A 109 6.28 -1.00 15.57
C VAL A 109 7.62 -0.84 14.85
N GLY A 110 8.70 -0.88 15.61
CA GLY A 110 10.06 -1.02 15.12
C GLY A 110 10.52 -2.47 15.22
N LEU A 111 11.20 -2.93 14.17
CA LEU A 111 11.90 -4.20 14.16
C LEU A 111 13.40 -3.92 14.32
N THR A 112 14.01 -4.47 15.36
CA THR A 112 15.47 -4.43 15.54
C THR A 112 16.06 -5.83 15.41
N ASP A 113 17.26 -5.89 14.86
CA ASP A 113 18.02 -7.14 14.70
C ASP A 113 19.35 -7.01 15.43
N ASP A 114 19.29 -7.12 16.77
CA ASP A 114 20.47 -7.14 17.64
C ASP A 114 20.97 -8.60 17.87
N GLY A 115 20.77 -9.48 16.88
CA GLY A 115 21.02 -10.93 16.98
C GLY A 115 19.83 -11.75 17.50
N VAL A 116 18.75 -11.07 17.93
CA VAL A 116 17.41 -11.61 18.12
C VAL A 116 16.46 -10.61 17.47
N ARG A 117 15.58 -11.06 16.56
CA ARG A 117 14.54 -10.18 16.00
C ARG A 117 13.59 -9.78 17.12
N THR A 118 13.69 -8.53 17.58
CA THR A 118 12.76 -7.98 18.57
C THR A 118 11.81 -6.98 17.94
N CYS A 119 10.59 -6.95 18.46
CA CYS A 119 9.50 -6.10 18.02
C CYS A 119 9.19 -5.14 19.17
N GLN A 120 9.34 -3.83 18.94
CA GLN A 120 9.09 -2.81 19.96
C GLN A 120 8.08 -1.79 19.46
N VAL A 121 7.15 -1.38 20.32
CA VAL A 121 6.29 -0.23 20.05
C VAL A 121 7.15 1.04 20.14
N VAL A 122 7.37 1.69 18.98
CA VAL A 122 8.13 2.95 18.85
C VAL A 122 7.23 4.16 19.08
N ARG A 123 5.96 4.07 18.67
CA ARG A 123 4.92 5.06 18.99
C ARG A 123 3.66 4.33 19.39
N SER A 124 3.20 4.55 20.62
CA SER A 124 1.98 3.94 21.15
C SER A 124 0.71 4.54 20.57
N GLN A 125 0.77 5.79 20.09
CA GLN A 125 -0.38 6.47 19.51
C GLN A 125 0.03 7.27 18.29
N VAL A 126 -0.50 6.87 17.14
CA VAL A 126 -0.43 7.59 15.87
C VAL A 126 -1.82 8.16 15.60
N ARG A 127 -1.88 9.47 15.39
CA ARG A 127 -3.10 10.20 15.06
C ARG A 127 -2.78 11.27 14.02
N LEU A 128 -3.72 11.46 13.11
CA LEU A 128 -3.77 12.65 12.27
C LEU A 128 -4.37 13.78 13.10
N THR A 129 -3.67 14.91 13.13
CA THR A 129 -4.01 16.08 13.91
C THR A 129 -4.68 17.12 13.04
N ASN A 130 -5.79 17.67 13.52
CA ASN A 130 -6.51 18.77 12.88
C ASN A 130 -5.86 20.15 13.13
N SER A 131 -4.67 20.21 13.76
CA SER A 131 -4.10 21.51 14.15
C SER A 131 -3.49 22.23 12.93
N ILE A 132 -4.02 23.41 12.64
CA ILE A 132 -3.70 24.26 11.48
C ILE A 132 -2.35 24.99 11.65
N ASP A 133 -1.75 24.95 12.84
CA ASP A 133 -0.54 25.71 13.20
C ASP A 133 0.77 25.12 12.64
N GLY A 134 0.67 24.06 11.84
CA GLY A 134 1.81 23.32 11.29
C GLY A 134 2.00 23.44 9.78
N VAL A 135 3.12 22.88 9.30
CA VAL A 135 3.36 22.70 7.86
C VAL A 135 2.33 21.71 7.31
N ARG A 136 1.59 22.12 6.28
CA ARG A 136 0.64 21.25 5.58
C ARG A 136 1.31 20.56 4.41
N TYR A 137 0.98 19.30 4.18
CA TYR A 137 1.63 18.45 3.18
C TYR A 137 0.63 17.89 2.18
N PHE A 138 1.05 17.75 0.93
CA PHE A 138 0.28 17.04 -0.09
C PHE A 138 1.18 16.16 -0.97
N ALA A 139 0.65 15.01 -1.38
CA ALA A 139 1.28 14.03 -2.24
C ALA A 139 0.39 13.78 -3.48
N PRO A 140 0.63 14.50 -4.60
CA PRO A 140 -0.18 14.41 -5.82
C PRO A 140 0.31 13.27 -6.70
N ALA A 141 -0.14 12.06 -6.39
CA ALA A 141 0.11 10.88 -7.21
C ALA A 141 -0.68 10.93 -8.53
N ASN A 142 -0.27 10.10 -9.49
CA ASN A 142 -0.84 10.08 -10.83
C ASN A 142 -0.97 11.48 -11.49
N LEU A 143 0.02 12.37 -11.28
CA LEU A 143 -0.05 13.78 -11.71
C LEU A 143 -0.32 14.00 -13.21
N ARG A 144 -0.08 12.98 -14.06
CA ARG A 144 -0.46 12.99 -15.48
C ARG A 144 -1.98 13.21 -15.67
N ALA A 145 -2.80 12.69 -14.76
CA ALA A 145 -4.24 12.90 -14.76
C ALA A 145 -4.63 14.39 -14.66
N ALA A 146 -3.75 15.26 -14.15
CA ALA A 146 -4.04 16.70 -14.09
C ALA A 146 -4.08 17.35 -15.48
N ALA A 147 -3.42 16.77 -16.49
CA ALA A 147 -3.54 17.24 -17.88
C ALA A 147 -4.92 16.91 -18.48
N GLU A 148 -5.65 15.98 -17.88
CA GLU A 148 -6.89 15.39 -18.43
C GLU A 148 -8.12 15.78 -17.59
N SER A 149 -7.91 16.07 -16.29
CA SER A 149 -8.95 16.48 -15.35
C SER A 149 -8.72 17.93 -14.90
N PRO A 150 -9.54 18.90 -15.38
CA PRO A 150 -9.52 20.27 -14.88
C PRO A 150 -9.72 20.36 -13.35
N GLN A 151 -10.56 19.47 -12.80
CA GLN A 151 -10.82 19.37 -11.36
C GLN A 151 -9.56 18.97 -10.60
N TYR A 152 -8.81 17.98 -11.07
CA TYR A 152 -7.57 17.59 -10.41
C TYR A 152 -6.48 18.66 -10.57
N MET A 153 -6.36 19.30 -11.73
CA MET A 153 -5.48 20.45 -11.92
C MET A 153 -5.82 21.59 -10.96
N ALA A 154 -7.10 21.88 -10.77
CA ALA A 154 -7.56 22.88 -9.82
C ALA A 154 -7.22 22.49 -8.37
N LEU A 155 -7.37 21.23 -7.99
CA LEU A 155 -7.00 20.73 -6.66
C LEU A 155 -5.49 20.86 -6.39
N VAL A 156 -4.65 20.45 -7.35
CA VAL A 156 -3.19 20.62 -7.23
C VAL A 156 -2.82 22.11 -7.14
N SER A 157 -3.45 22.95 -7.97
CA SER A 157 -3.26 24.40 -7.93
C SER A 157 -3.66 25.00 -6.59
N HIS A 158 -4.75 24.52 -6.00
CA HIS A 158 -5.21 24.93 -4.67
C HIS A 158 -4.15 24.65 -3.60
N TYR A 159 -3.55 23.46 -3.58
CA TYR A 159 -2.48 23.15 -2.62
C TYR A 159 -1.25 24.04 -2.80
N ILE A 160 -0.86 24.32 -4.04
CA ILE A 160 0.27 25.21 -4.35
C ILE A 160 -0.02 26.65 -3.90
N GLN A 161 -1.20 27.17 -4.23
CA GLN A 161 -1.63 28.52 -3.86
C GLN A 161 -1.78 28.68 -2.34
N SER A 162 -2.28 27.64 -1.67
CA SER A 162 -2.44 27.56 -0.22
C SER A 162 -1.15 27.21 0.54
N LYS A 163 -0.01 27.21 -0.16
CA LYS A 163 1.35 27.02 0.37
C LYS A 163 1.57 25.68 1.09
N TYR A 164 0.94 24.61 0.59
CA TYR A 164 1.23 23.26 1.06
C TYR A 164 2.62 22.84 0.58
N THR A 165 3.32 22.08 1.41
CA THR A 165 4.62 21.48 1.10
C THR A 165 4.41 20.19 0.32
N LEU A 166 4.91 20.15 -0.92
CA LEU A 166 4.90 18.96 -1.75
C LEU A 166 5.81 17.87 -1.16
N ARG A 167 5.25 16.68 -0.94
CA ARG A 167 5.99 15.46 -0.57
C ARG A 167 5.42 14.29 -1.34
N TYR A 168 6.09 13.92 -2.43
CA TYR A 168 5.73 12.77 -3.24
C TYR A 168 7.01 12.05 -3.65
N SER A 169 7.20 10.87 -3.10
CA SER A 169 8.36 10.01 -3.36
C SER A 169 8.15 9.09 -4.56
N GLY A 170 6.89 8.91 -4.99
CA GLY A 170 6.53 7.95 -6.03
C GLY A 170 6.14 6.57 -5.49
N GLY A 171 6.22 6.35 -4.17
CA GLY A 171 5.75 5.14 -3.50
C GLY A 171 4.59 5.46 -2.54
N LEU A 172 3.52 4.65 -2.60
CA LEU A 172 2.35 4.80 -1.73
C LEU A 172 2.76 4.76 -0.25
N VAL A 173 3.36 3.65 0.19
CA VAL A 173 3.73 3.41 1.60
C VAL A 173 4.64 4.51 2.20
N PRO A 174 5.75 4.95 1.57
CA PRO A 174 6.59 6.01 2.14
C PRO A 174 5.86 7.36 2.24
N ASP A 175 5.00 7.71 1.28
CA ASP A 175 4.24 8.97 1.32
C ASP A 175 3.19 8.95 2.44
N LEU A 176 2.50 7.82 2.65
CA LEU A 176 1.59 7.64 3.78
C LEU A 176 2.31 7.60 5.12
N GLY A 177 3.47 6.94 5.19
CA GLY A 177 4.32 6.94 6.36
C GLY A 177 4.72 8.37 6.76
N HIS A 178 5.06 9.21 5.79
CA HIS A 178 5.33 10.63 6.04
C HIS A 178 4.10 11.36 6.62
N ILE A 179 2.91 11.16 6.04
CA ILE A 179 1.66 11.77 6.52
C ILE A 179 1.39 11.37 7.98
N LEU A 180 1.47 10.07 8.29
CA LEU A 180 1.26 9.54 9.64
C LEU A 180 2.30 10.04 10.65
N VAL A 181 3.58 10.14 10.25
CA VAL A 181 4.67 10.66 11.10
C VAL A 181 4.50 12.15 11.37
N LYS A 182 4.05 12.92 10.38
CA LYS A 182 3.81 14.37 10.53
C LYS A 182 2.49 14.68 11.20
N GLY A 183 1.58 13.71 11.29
CA GLY A 183 0.21 13.92 11.77
C GLY A 183 -0.63 14.77 10.82
N HIS A 184 -0.10 15.16 9.65
CA HIS A 184 -0.83 15.98 8.69
C HIS A 184 -0.40 15.66 7.26
N GLY A 185 -1.39 15.55 6.37
CA GLY A 185 -1.22 15.61 4.94
C GLY A 185 -2.31 14.85 4.20
N ILE A 186 -2.24 14.92 2.87
CA ILE A 186 -3.15 14.21 1.98
C ILE A 186 -2.41 13.60 0.81
N TYR A 187 -2.71 12.34 0.54
CA TYR A 187 -2.33 11.63 -0.67
C TYR A 187 -3.52 11.61 -1.63
N VAL A 188 -3.31 11.99 -2.88
CA VAL A 188 -4.37 12.00 -3.91
C VAL A 188 -3.86 11.33 -5.19
N SER A 189 -4.54 10.29 -5.64
CA SER A 189 -4.29 9.54 -6.87
C SER A 189 -5.60 9.34 -7.61
N PRO A 190 -6.08 10.34 -8.38
CA PRO A 190 -7.30 10.20 -9.14
C PRO A 190 -7.10 9.37 -10.39
N THR A 191 -8.20 8.92 -10.99
CA THR A 191 -8.20 8.11 -12.21
C THR A 191 -9.03 8.79 -13.29
N THR A 192 -8.58 8.68 -14.53
CA THR A 192 -9.29 9.14 -15.73
C THR A 192 -9.29 8.01 -16.76
N GLU A 193 -9.95 8.19 -17.91
CA GLU A 193 -9.94 7.19 -18.98
C GLU A 193 -8.52 6.89 -19.50
N ALA A 194 -7.68 7.92 -19.65
CA ALA A 194 -6.31 7.78 -20.14
C ALA A 194 -5.30 7.49 -19.01
N SER A 195 -5.50 8.06 -17.82
CA SER A 195 -4.70 7.82 -16.63
C SER A 195 -5.41 6.82 -15.70
N LYS A 196 -5.36 5.54 -16.10
CA LYS A 196 -6.05 4.43 -15.43
C LYS A 196 -5.61 4.20 -13.98
N ALA A 197 -6.50 3.58 -13.21
CA ALA A 197 -6.24 3.08 -11.86
C ALA A 197 -5.04 2.12 -11.84
N LYS A 198 -4.06 2.43 -10.99
CA LYS A 198 -2.88 1.58 -10.78
C LYS A 198 -2.98 0.73 -9.53
N LEU A 199 -3.63 1.27 -8.51
CA LEU A 199 -3.66 0.70 -7.18
C LEU A 199 -4.77 -0.35 -7.07
N ARG A 200 -4.44 -1.52 -6.49
CA ARG A 200 -5.32 -2.66 -6.27
C ARG A 200 -6.12 -2.48 -4.98
N ARG A 201 -7.44 -2.62 -5.06
CA ARG A 201 -8.33 -2.29 -3.96
C ARG A 201 -8.09 -3.17 -2.73
N LEU A 202 -8.02 -4.48 -2.93
CA LEU A 202 -7.82 -5.45 -1.86
C LEU A 202 -6.45 -5.30 -1.18
N PHE A 203 -5.38 -5.16 -1.96
CA PHE A 203 -4.00 -5.22 -1.44
C PHE A 203 -3.43 -3.86 -1.03
N GLU A 204 -3.96 -2.76 -1.57
CA GLU A 204 -3.42 -1.42 -1.33
C GLU A 204 -4.47 -0.48 -0.71
N LEU A 205 -5.64 -0.31 -1.32
CA LEU A 205 -6.62 0.70 -0.87
C LEU A 205 -7.23 0.34 0.48
N CYS A 206 -7.76 -0.88 0.63
CA CYS A 206 -8.39 -1.35 1.85
C CYS A 206 -7.47 -1.30 3.08
N PRO A 207 -6.24 -1.86 3.05
CA PRO A 207 -5.35 -1.78 4.20
C PRO A 207 -4.94 -0.33 4.53
N VAL A 208 -4.71 0.51 3.52
CA VAL A 208 -4.43 1.94 3.73
C VAL A 208 -5.61 2.65 4.37
N ALA A 209 -6.82 2.42 3.86
CA ALA A 209 -8.04 3.03 4.39
C ALA A 209 -8.25 2.68 5.86
N LEU A 210 -8.08 1.40 6.22
CA LEU A 210 -8.17 0.95 7.60
C LEU A 210 -7.18 1.67 8.52
N VAL A 211 -5.91 1.77 8.12
CA VAL A 211 -4.88 2.47 8.92
C VAL A 211 -5.19 3.96 9.05
N MET A 212 -5.62 4.60 7.97
CA MET A 212 -5.93 6.04 7.96
C MET A 212 -7.14 6.36 8.83
N GLU A 213 -8.22 5.58 8.74
CA GLU A 213 -9.41 5.72 9.58
C GLU A 213 -9.10 5.45 11.05
N CYS A 214 -8.29 4.43 11.37
CA CYS A 214 -7.84 4.18 12.74
C CYS A 214 -6.96 5.32 13.29
N ALA A 215 -6.23 6.02 12.42
CA ALA A 215 -5.46 7.20 12.80
C ALA A 215 -6.34 8.48 12.92
N GLY A 216 -7.65 8.40 12.69
CA GLY A 216 -8.57 9.54 12.73
C GLY A 216 -8.68 10.33 11.43
N GLY A 217 -8.20 9.77 10.32
CA GLY A 217 -8.37 10.32 8.97
C GLY A 217 -9.54 9.69 8.21
N ALA A 218 -9.51 9.85 6.89
CA ALA A 218 -10.42 9.17 5.97
C ALA A 218 -9.68 8.71 4.71
N ALA A 219 -10.29 7.78 3.99
CA ALA A 219 -9.88 7.33 2.67
C ALA A 219 -11.10 7.13 1.77
N ILE A 220 -11.11 7.80 0.62
CA ILE A 220 -12.21 7.78 -0.35
C ILE A 220 -11.72 7.38 -1.74
N ASP A 221 -12.63 6.81 -2.53
CA ASP A 221 -12.45 6.65 -3.96
C ASP A 221 -12.60 8.02 -4.63
N THR A 222 -11.62 8.41 -5.44
CA THR A 222 -11.63 9.71 -6.13
C THR A 222 -12.68 9.81 -7.24
N ALA A 223 -13.20 8.68 -7.72
CA ALA A 223 -14.16 8.66 -8.82
C ALA A 223 -15.55 9.16 -8.39
N ASP A 224 -15.97 8.85 -7.17
CA ASP A 224 -17.31 9.17 -6.66
C ASP A 224 -17.34 9.66 -5.20
N GLY A 225 -16.19 9.67 -4.53
CA GLY A 225 -16.03 10.12 -3.15
C GLY A 225 -16.61 9.17 -2.11
N VAL A 226 -16.91 7.92 -2.47
CA VAL A 226 -17.36 6.89 -1.54
C VAL A 226 -16.18 6.38 -0.71
N ASP A 227 -16.41 6.13 0.58
CA ASP A 227 -15.38 5.61 1.48
C ASP A 227 -14.88 4.25 0.99
N ILE A 228 -13.56 4.05 1.05
CA ILE A 228 -12.93 2.85 0.49
C ILE A 228 -13.48 1.56 1.15
N LEU A 229 -13.65 1.57 2.47
CA LEU A 229 -14.12 0.40 3.22
C LEU A 229 -15.64 0.14 3.11
N GLN A 230 -16.41 1.06 2.52
CA GLN A 230 -17.87 0.89 2.35
C GLN A 230 -18.26 0.12 1.10
N ARG A 231 -17.34 -0.07 0.14
CA ARG A 231 -17.62 -0.81 -1.09
C ARG A 231 -17.22 -2.28 -0.93
N PRO A 232 -18.13 -3.24 -1.19
CA PRO A 232 -17.75 -4.64 -1.26
C PRO A 232 -16.82 -4.86 -2.46
N LEU A 233 -15.85 -5.76 -2.31
CA LEU A 233 -14.95 -6.16 -3.38
C LEU A 233 -15.70 -7.02 -4.40
N GLU A 234 -15.50 -6.75 -5.68
CA GLU A 234 -16.01 -7.61 -6.75
C GLU A 234 -15.04 -8.76 -7.06
N ASN A 235 -13.74 -8.46 -7.05
CA ASN A 235 -12.65 -9.42 -7.27
C ASN A 235 -11.32 -8.88 -6.73
N ALA A 236 -10.30 -9.75 -6.64
CA ALA A 236 -8.99 -9.40 -6.08
C ALA A 236 -8.16 -8.43 -6.94
N ASP A 237 -8.47 -8.32 -8.24
CA ASP A 237 -7.76 -7.45 -9.19
C ASP A 237 -8.45 -6.09 -9.40
N GLU A 238 -9.52 -5.80 -8.67
CA GLU A 238 -10.22 -4.51 -8.72
C GLU A 238 -9.23 -3.38 -8.44
N ARG A 239 -9.26 -2.32 -9.27
CA ARG A 239 -8.40 -1.15 -9.11
C ARG A 239 -9.22 0.11 -8.95
N GLY A 240 -8.70 1.05 -8.18
CA GLY A 240 -9.38 2.31 -7.91
C GLY A 240 -8.45 3.51 -7.82
N GLY A 241 -9.06 4.68 -7.79
CA GLY A 241 -8.39 5.88 -7.30
C GLY A 241 -8.40 5.94 -5.79
N LEU A 242 -7.57 6.83 -5.22
CA LEU A 242 -7.43 6.96 -3.78
C LEU A 242 -7.18 8.42 -3.40
N ALA A 243 -7.98 8.96 -2.49
CA ALA A 243 -7.60 10.10 -1.69
C ALA A 243 -7.63 9.67 -0.22
N CYS A 244 -6.55 9.88 0.53
CA CYS A 244 -6.52 9.56 1.97
C CYS A 244 -5.63 10.53 2.76
N GLY A 245 -5.98 10.76 4.03
CA GLY A 245 -5.31 11.73 4.89
C GLY A 245 -6.24 12.33 5.94
N ASN A 246 -5.95 13.56 6.36
CA ASN A 246 -6.76 14.29 7.33
C ASN A 246 -8.20 14.52 6.80
N LEU A 247 -9.19 14.43 7.69
CA LEU A 247 -10.61 14.57 7.35
C LEU A 247 -10.91 15.87 6.59
N GLU A 248 -10.35 16.99 7.04
CA GLU A 248 -10.57 18.31 6.45
C GLU A 248 -10.05 18.39 5.01
N GLU A 249 -8.88 17.78 4.76
CA GLU A 249 -8.26 17.74 3.44
C GLU A 249 -9.04 16.82 2.49
N ILE A 250 -9.56 15.71 3.01
CA ILE A 250 -10.43 14.80 2.25
C ILE A 250 -11.71 15.49 1.83
N GLU A 251 -12.31 16.29 2.73
CA GLU A 251 -13.49 17.09 2.41
C GLU A 251 -13.23 18.13 1.32
N VAL A 252 -12.07 18.78 1.33
CA VAL A 252 -11.65 19.71 0.26
C VAL A 252 -11.44 18.95 -1.05
N ALA A 253 -10.66 17.86 -1.02
CA ALA A 253 -10.37 17.05 -2.19
C ALA A 253 -11.65 16.50 -2.82
N LYS A 254 -12.58 15.95 -2.02
CA LYS A 254 -13.87 15.41 -2.46
C LYS A 254 -14.69 16.48 -3.19
N LYS A 255 -14.84 17.67 -2.61
CA LYS A 255 -15.60 18.77 -3.23
C LYS A 255 -15.00 19.21 -4.56
N MET A 256 -13.67 19.37 -4.60
CA MET A 256 -12.98 19.84 -5.80
C MET A 256 -12.96 18.79 -6.92
N LEU A 257 -12.69 17.52 -6.59
CA LEU A 257 -12.66 16.43 -7.56
C LEU A 257 -14.03 16.16 -8.18
N LEU A 258 -15.09 16.20 -7.35
CA LEU A 258 -16.45 15.90 -7.79
C LEU A 258 -17.22 17.14 -8.31
N GLY A 259 -16.62 18.33 -8.26
CA GLY A 259 -17.24 19.57 -8.72
C GLY A 259 -18.47 20.00 -7.90
N ILE A 260 -18.56 19.58 -6.64
CA ILE A 260 -19.67 19.93 -5.74
C ILE A 260 -19.45 21.38 -5.28
N SER A 261 -20.14 22.32 -5.92
CA SER A 261 -20.18 23.72 -5.49
C SER A 261 -21.05 23.88 -4.24
N LYS A 262 -20.67 24.80 -3.35
CA LYS A 262 -21.50 25.23 -2.21
C LYS A 262 -22.83 25.83 -2.68
#